data_AF-A0A3D0HP50-F1
#
_entry.id   AF-A0A3D0HP50-F1
#
_cell.length_a   1.000
_cell.length_b   1.000
_cell.length_c   1.000
_cell.angle_alpha   90.00
_cell.angle_beta   90.00
_cell.angle_gamma   90.00
#
_symmetry.space_group_name_H-M   'P 1'
#
loop_
_entity.id
_entity.type
_entity.pdbx_description
1 polymer ?
#
loop_
_entity_poly.entity_id
_entity_poly.type
_entity_poly.pdbx_seq_one_letter_code
_entity_poly.pdbx_strand_id
1 'polypeptide(L)'
;MGFDHFLIREWCDCREETAAGECTETARKQAYQTFRKAIKGDRPADLHTMRRWFGLDGTSKPNREMLFHIAVSLELSVEQTQKYLKKGLLLPGIQVNDHREFIYLYAIEHHLDWQMCRKMIRFYEKHLPEATTLLDEKCTQKLWDFYDTVRLMEPEDFLVEMGKRAPYFKGYSKNVLEHYLQIQEELKALMREEALQQLESLLQSSSFTKWCKENHISPDQIREEEVILRYLQKENRRVRSAITKEEVEDFRKMARIAYGKGVYQSDILMEIYAAAMPNGKDAKGKYQKDRVNHIGIRLISDKYFSDLLHIAEQKEREINLLQQFYQSSGEEQNKILGKLRHQKQRCHIIEREDLLPLLHYLAQKKYTLKMDKEETGYQRDAAAEYFEEMANTVLEACQMEPLDRHYRLDALLLSSFKEEEMFSISDLIEGGSGERDGC
;
A
#
# COMPACT_ATOMS: atom_id res chain seq x y z
N MET A 1 5.24 8.74 -15.30
CA MET A 1 6.67 8.92 -14.94
C MET A 1 7.05 7.95 -13.84
N GLY A 2 8.19 7.28 -14.01
CA GLY A 2 8.84 6.46 -12.98
C GLY A 2 10.00 7.20 -12.34
N PHE A 3 10.66 6.55 -11.37
CA PHE A 3 11.84 7.10 -10.68
C PHE A 3 12.99 7.49 -11.64
N ASP A 4 13.08 6.81 -12.79
CA ASP A 4 14.05 7.12 -13.84
C ASP A 4 13.86 8.50 -14.43
N HIS A 5 12.62 8.89 -14.72
CA HIS A 5 12.29 10.22 -15.23
C HIS A 5 12.59 11.30 -14.20
N PHE A 6 12.32 11.01 -12.92
CA PHE A 6 12.70 11.89 -11.82
C PHE A 6 14.22 12.13 -11.81
N LEU A 7 15.03 11.06 -11.83
CA LEU A 7 16.49 11.22 -11.83
C LEU A 7 17.02 11.92 -13.07
N ILE A 8 16.46 11.69 -14.25
CA ILE A 8 16.90 12.39 -15.47
C ILE A 8 16.65 13.90 -15.33
N ARG A 9 15.51 14.30 -14.76
CA ARG A 9 15.20 15.72 -14.50
C ARG A 9 16.14 16.36 -13.47
N GLU A 10 16.57 15.60 -12.47
CA GLU A 10 17.50 16.11 -11.45
C GLU A 10 18.95 16.18 -11.94
N TRP A 11 19.37 15.31 -12.85
CA TRP A 11 20.79 15.11 -13.19
C TRP A 11 21.16 15.43 -14.65
N CYS A 12 20.19 15.76 -15.50
CA CYS A 12 20.42 16.17 -16.89
C CYS A 12 20.16 17.67 -17.07
N ASP A 13 21.18 18.39 -17.52
CA ASP A 13 21.07 19.82 -17.82
C ASP A 13 20.34 20.09 -19.16
N CYS A 14 20.37 19.12 -20.09
CA CYS A 14 19.76 19.23 -21.42
C CYS A 14 18.38 18.55 -21.44
N ARG A 15 17.32 19.36 -21.51
CA ARG A 15 15.93 18.90 -21.55
C ARG A 15 15.46 18.60 -22.98
N GLU A 16 16.14 17.68 -23.66
CA GLU A 16 15.61 17.14 -24.92
C GLU A 16 14.59 16.03 -24.60
N GLU A 17 13.32 16.44 -24.43
CA GLU A 17 12.19 15.51 -24.40
C GLU A 17 11.74 15.23 -25.84
N THR A 18 11.41 13.98 -26.17
CA THR A 18 10.77 13.68 -27.46
C THR A 18 9.37 14.30 -27.50
N ALA A 19 8.76 14.40 -28.70
CA ALA A 19 7.38 14.88 -28.84
C ALA A 19 6.34 14.06 -28.02
N ALA A 20 6.72 12.86 -27.57
CA ALA A 20 5.92 11.98 -26.70
C ALA A 20 6.25 12.12 -25.20
N GLY A 21 7.13 13.05 -24.80
CA GLY A 21 7.53 13.26 -23.40
C GLY A 21 8.50 12.21 -22.86
N GLU A 22 9.09 11.36 -23.71
CA GLU A 22 10.07 10.34 -23.30
C GLU A 22 11.49 10.91 -23.32
N CYS A 23 12.28 10.61 -22.29
CA CYS A 23 13.69 10.99 -22.23
C CYS A 23 14.54 10.15 -23.19
N THR A 24 15.36 10.83 -24.01
CA THR A 24 16.29 10.21 -24.95
C THR A 24 17.35 9.34 -24.26
N GLU A 25 17.85 8.32 -24.96
CA GLU A 25 18.93 7.46 -24.44
C GLU A 25 20.21 8.27 -24.11
N THR A 26 20.46 9.34 -24.86
CA THR A 26 21.55 10.30 -24.63
C THR A 26 21.37 11.04 -23.30
N ALA A 27 20.17 11.58 -23.04
CA ALA A 27 19.86 12.25 -21.77
C ALA A 27 20.01 11.30 -20.57
N ARG A 28 19.55 10.05 -20.71
CA ARG A 28 19.71 8.99 -19.69
C ARG A 28 21.17 8.71 -19.38
N LYS A 29 22.01 8.56 -20.41
CA LYS A 29 23.46 8.32 -20.26
C LYS A 29 24.15 9.50 -19.60
N GLN A 30 23.82 10.73 -19.99
CA GLN A 30 24.36 11.95 -19.40
C GLN A 30 23.99 12.05 -17.92
N ALA A 31 22.70 11.92 -17.58
CA ALA A 31 22.23 11.98 -16.20
C ALA A 31 22.94 10.96 -15.31
N TYR A 32 23.06 9.71 -15.76
CA TYR A 32 23.79 8.66 -15.05
C TYR A 32 25.27 8.99 -14.85
N GLN A 33 25.94 9.55 -15.85
CA GLN A 33 27.35 9.96 -15.74
C GLN A 33 27.53 11.12 -14.75
N THR A 34 26.66 12.13 -14.79
CA THR A 34 26.67 13.25 -13.83
C THR A 34 26.47 12.74 -12.41
N PHE A 35 25.46 11.89 -12.18
CA PHE A 35 25.21 11.25 -10.90
C PHE A 35 26.42 10.43 -10.40
N ARG A 36 27.02 9.62 -11.26
CA ARG A 36 28.20 8.79 -10.92
C ARG A 36 29.42 9.62 -10.56
N LYS A 37 29.59 10.79 -11.19
CA LYS A 37 30.66 11.72 -10.86
C LYS A 37 30.40 12.38 -9.50
N ALA A 38 29.15 12.76 -9.22
CA ALA A 38 28.75 13.40 -7.97
C ALA A 38 28.90 12.48 -6.76
N ILE A 39 28.62 11.18 -6.90
CA ILE A 39 28.73 10.22 -5.80
C ILE A 39 30.18 9.79 -5.48
N LYS A 40 31.19 10.37 -6.16
CA LYS A 40 32.64 10.26 -5.87
C LYS A 40 33.17 8.83 -5.63
N GLY A 41 32.53 7.82 -6.21
CA GLY A 41 32.96 6.42 -6.09
C GLY A 41 32.25 5.61 -5.00
N ASP A 42 31.42 6.24 -4.17
CA ASP A 42 30.49 5.52 -3.30
C ASP A 42 29.54 4.64 -4.12
N ARG A 43 29.12 3.52 -3.52
CA ARG A 43 28.31 2.51 -4.20
C ARG A 43 27.11 2.12 -3.35
N PRO A 44 26.01 2.90 -3.43
CA PRO A 44 24.74 2.53 -2.81
C PRO A 44 24.16 1.20 -3.32
N ALA A 45 24.48 0.85 -4.56
CA ALA A 45 24.18 -0.43 -5.16
C ALA A 45 25.28 -0.83 -6.15
N ASP A 46 25.17 -2.03 -6.72
CA ASP A 46 26.03 -2.44 -7.83
C ASP A 46 25.77 -1.58 -9.09
N LEU A 47 26.72 -1.57 -10.01
CA LEU A 47 26.69 -0.69 -11.17
C LEU A 47 25.53 -0.99 -12.12
N HIS A 48 25.13 -2.27 -12.24
CA HIS A 48 24.02 -2.66 -13.11
C HIS A 48 22.70 -2.16 -12.52
N THR A 49 22.50 -2.34 -11.22
CA THR A 49 21.34 -1.81 -10.50
C THR A 49 21.24 -0.29 -10.62
N MET A 50 22.35 0.45 -10.43
CA MET A 50 22.34 1.91 -10.57
C MET A 50 21.99 2.37 -11.99
N ARG A 51 22.47 1.68 -13.04
CA ARG A 51 22.10 2.00 -14.44
C ARG A 51 20.60 1.83 -14.69
N ARG A 52 19.99 0.83 -14.07
CA ARG A 52 18.53 0.58 -14.18
C ARG A 52 17.68 1.63 -13.48
N TRP A 53 18.21 2.35 -12.48
CA TRP A 53 17.54 3.51 -11.91
C TRP A 53 17.36 4.64 -12.93
N PHE A 54 18.23 4.75 -13.94
CA PHE A 54 18.13 5.71 -15.04
C PHE A 54 17.47 5.11 -16.31
N GLY A 55 16.97 3.87 -16.23
CA GLY A 55 16.35 3.17 -17.36
C GLY A 55 17.31 2.73 -18.47
N LEU A 56 18.63 2.64 -18.20
CA LEU A 56 19.64 2.33 -19.24
C LEU A 56 19.76 0.84 -19.60
N ASP A 57 19.14 -0.07 -18.85
CA ASP A 57 19.17 -1.53 -19.08
C ASP A 57 17.91 -2.18 -18.46
N GLY A 58 16.76 -1.57 -18.71
CA GLY A 58 15.52 -1.80 -17.99
C GLY A 58 15.37 -0.87 -16.78
N THR A 59 14.21 -0.93 -16.13
CA THR A 59 13.86 -0.04 -15.02
C THR A 59 13.96 -0.76 -13.67
N SER A 60 14.37 -0.02 -12.65
CA SER A 60 14.27 -0.39 -11.24
C SER A 60 14.24 0.88 -10.38
N LYS A 61 13.91 0.75 -9.10
CA LYS A 61 13.99 1.84 -8.12
C LYS A 61 14.84 1.41 -6.92
N PRO A 62 15.60 2.31 -6.28
CA PRO A 62 16.27 2.02 -5.02
C PRO A 62 15.22 1.73 -3.94
N ASN A 63 15.56 0.86 -2.99
CA ASN A 63 14.79 0.78 -1.76
C ASN A 63 15.09 1.99 -0.87
N ARG A 64 14.34 2.15 0.23
CA ARG A 64 14.50 3.29 1.13
C ARG A 64 15.91 3.43 1.71
N GLU A 65 16.51 2.34 2.16
CA GLU A 65 17.88 2.34 2.71
C GLU A 65 18.91 2.80 1.66
N MET A 66 18.80 2.30 0.43
CA MET A 66 19.64 2.74 -0.69
C MET A 66 19.45 4.23 -0.98
N LEU A 67 18.23 4.76 -0.86
CA LEU A 67 17.99 6.19 -1.03
C LEU A 67 18.66 7.02 0.06
N PHE A 68 18.61 6.61 1.33
CA PHE A 68 19.35 7.29 2.39
C PHE A 68 20.86 7.22 2.18
N HIS A 69 21.38 6.11 1.67
CA HIS A 69 22.78 6.02 1.27
C HIS A 69 23.11 7.01 0.13
N ILE A 70 22.24 7.12 -0.89
CA ILE A 70 22.38 8.13 -1.94
C ILE A 70 22.38 9.55 -1.34
N ALA A 71 21.45 9.85 -0.42
CA ALA A 71 21.32 11.16 0.21
C ALA A 71 22.59 11.55 0.96
N VAL A 72 23.15 10.62 1.75
CA VAL A 72 24.40 10.81 2.48
C VAL A 72 25.58 10.98 1.53
N SER A 73 25.75 10.09 0.55
CA SER A 73 26.88 10.14 -0.39
C SER A 73 26.88 11.36 -1.31
N LEU A 74 25.72 11.96 -1.56
CA LEU A 74 25.58 13.17 -2.36
C LEU A 74 25.47 14.45 -1.52
N GLU A 75 25.54 14.34 -0.19
CA GLU A 75 25.38 15.46 0.73
C GLU A 75 24.06 16.23 0.48
N LEU A 76 22.98 15.50 0.18
CA LEU A 76 21.67 16.10 -0.03
C LEU A 76 21.16 16.73 1.26
N SER A 77 20.43 17.85 1.16
CA SER A 77 19.70 18.40 2.30
C SER A 77 18.53 17.50 2.72
N VAL A 78 17.98 17.74 3.92
CA VAL A 78 16.75 17.08 4.39
C VAL A 78 15.59 17.30 3.41
N GLU A 79 15.44 18.53 2.90
CA GLU A 79 14.41 18.89 1.92
C GLU A 79 14.59 18.15 0.59
N GLN A 80 15.82 18.06 0.08
CA GLN A 80 16.12 17.29 -1.11
C GLN A 80 15.84 15.80 -0.90
N THR A 81 16.21 15.25 0.26
CA THR A 81 15.93 13.85 0.61
C THR A 81 14.43 13.57 0.64
N GLN A 82 13.64 14.47 1.24
CA GLN A 82 12.19 14.41 1.23
C GLN A 82 11.63 14.45 -0.20
N LYS A 83 12.16 15.31 -1.07
CA LYS A 83 11.78 15.37 -2.49
C LYS A 83 12.05 14.04 -3.21
N TYR A 84 13.21 13.42 -3.00
CA TYR A 84 13.53 12.11 -3.61
C TYR A 84 12.59 11.01 -3.11
N LEU A 85 12.26 10.99 -1.82
CA LEU A 85 11.31 10.03 -1.24
C LEU A 85 9.89 10.22 -1.80
N LYS A 86 9.35 11.44 -1.68
CA LYS A 86 7.94 11.75 -2.00
C LYS A 86 7.68 11.83 -3.50
N LYS A 87 8.51 12.59 -4.24
CA LYS A 87 8.30 12.83 -5.68
C LYS A 87 8.98 11.82 -6.58
N GLY A 88 10.14 11.30 -6.14
CA GLY A 88 10.90 10.31 -6.90
C GLY A 88 10.34 8.90 -6.70
N LEU A 89 10.34 8.42 -5.47
CA LEU A 89 9.94 7.05 -5.15
C LEU A 89 8.44 6.86 -4.89
N LEU A 90 7.70 7.96 -4.74
CA LEU A 90 6.28 7.95 -4.35
C LEU A 90 6.02 7.26 -3.00
N LEU A 91 6.97 7.38 -2.10
CA LEU A 91 6.89 6.84 -0.75
C LEU A 91 6.57 7.95 0.26
N PRO A 92 6.13 7.59 1.48
CA PRO A 92 6.16 8.53 2.60
C PRO A 92 7.51 9.20 2.73
N GLY A 93 7.49 10.43 3.23
CA GLY A 93 8.69 11.15 3.65
C GLY A 93 9.51 10.41 4.72
N ILE A 94 10.55 11.08 5.24
CA ILE A 94 11.40 10.54 6.32
C ILE A 94 10.52 10.13 7.51
N GLN A 95 10.63 8.87 7.93
CA GLN A 95 9.87 8.29 9.02
C GLN A 95 10.62 8.45 10.34
N VAL A 96 10.40 9.56 11.06
CA VAL A 96 11.02 9.76 12.38
C VAL A 96 10.66 8.69 13.41
N ASN A 97 9.55 7.96 13.19
CA ASN A 97 9.18 6.82 14.02
C ASN A 97 10.04 5.57 13.76
N ASP A 98 10.87 5.54 12.72
CA ASP A 98 11.84 4.46 12.47
C ASP A 98 13.21 4.89 12.99
N HIS A 99 13.80 4.10 13.89
CA HIS A 99 15.07 4.47 14.53
C HIS A 99 16.22 4.59 13.54
N ARG A 100 16.21 3.84 12.43
CA ARG A 100 17.24 3.93 11.41
C ARG A 100 17.07 5.20 10.59
N GLU A 101 15.84 5.53 10.18
CA GLU A 101 15.56 6.78 9.46
C GLU A 101 15.80 8.02 10.33
N PHE A 102 15.57 7.93 11.64
CA PHE A 102 15.92 9.00 12.58
C PHE A 102 17.44 9.22 12.67
N ILE A 103 18.24 8.15 12.65
CA ILE A 103 19.71 8.25 12.56
C ILE A 103 20.15 8.77 11.19
N TYR A 104 19.49 8.37 10.09
CA TYR A 104 19.80 8.91 8.77
C TYR A 104 19.51 10.41 8.67
N LEU A 105 18.41 10.87 9.28
CA LEU A 105 18.08 12.30 9.39
C LEU A 105 19.23 13.07 10.07
N TYR A 106 19.68 12.59 11.22
CA TYR A 106 20.83 13.16 11.94
C TYR A 106 22.09 13.16 11.07
N ALA A 107 22.41 12.04 10.43
CA ALA A 107 23.59 11.95 9.58
C ALA A 107 23.56 12.91 8.38
N ILE A 108 22.39 13.10 7.78
CA ILE A 108 22.19 14.04 6.68
C ILE A 108 22.42 15.48 7.14
N GLU A 109 21.85 15.90 8.28
CA GLU A 109 22.03 17.25 8.79
C GLU A 109 23.47 17.57 9.21
N HIS A 110 24.22 16.55 9.66
CA HIS A 110 25.60 16.69 10.14
C HIS A 110 26.66 16.31 9.10
N HIS A 111 26.26 16.04 7.87
CA HIS A 111 27.17 15.63 6.79
C HIS A 111 28.05 14.42 7.16
N LEU A 112 27.50 13.47 7.91
CA LEU A 112 28.22 12.25 8.30
C LEU A 112 28.28 11.27 7.14
N ASP A 113 29.37 10.51 7.05
CA ASP A 113 29.49 9.47 6.03
C ASP A 113 28.62 8.22 6.31
N TRP A 114 28.44 7.40 5.29
CA TRP A 114 27.63 6.18 5.39
C TRP A 114 28.19 5.16 6.40
N GLN A 115 29.51 5.12 6.60
CA GLN A 115 30.13 4.21 7.58
C GLN A 115 29.77 4.62 9.00
N MET A 116 29.74 5.93 9.27
CA MET A 116 29.32 6.48 10.56
C MET A 116 27.83 6.18 10.80
N CYS A 117 26.96 6.38 9.80
CA CYS A 117 25.55 6.00 9.88
C CYS A 117 25.37 4.54 10.35
N ARG A 118 26.12 3.62 9.72
CA ARG A 118 26.05 2.18 10.06
C ARG A 118 26.59 1.87 11.45
N LYS A 119 27.66 2.57 11.88
CA LYS A 119 28.19 2.44 13.24
C LYS A 119 27.17 2.89 14.28
N MET A 120 26.52 4.03 14.05
CA MET A 120 25.49 4.58 14.93
C MET A 120 24.28 3.64 15.05
N ILE A 121 23.76 3.13 13.92
CA ILE A 121 22.65 2.16 13.92
C ILE A 121 23.04 0.90 14.70
N ARG A 122 24.23 0.34 14.43
CA ARG A 122 24.71 -0.85 15.13
C ARG A 122 24.87 -0.60 16.63
N PHE A 123 25.38 0.56 17.01
CA PHE A 123 25.52 0.96 18.41
C PHE A 123 24.14 1.01 19.08
N TYR A 124 23.18 1.72 18.49
CA TYR A 124 21.84 1.82 19.04
C TYR A 124 21.16 0.44 19.18
N GLU A 125 21.15 -0.35 18.10
CA GLU A 125 20.47 -1.65 18.12
C GLU A 125 21.08 -2.64 19.12
N LYS A 126 22.38 -2.52 19.41
CA LYS A 126 23.05 -3.32 20.44
C LYS A 126 22.61 -2.94 21.86
N HIS A 127 22.17 -1.70 22.08
CA HIS A 127 21.79 -1.17 23.40
C HIS A 127 20.27 -0.96 23.54
N LEU A 128 19.46 -1.60 22.68
CA LEU A 128 18.00 -1.57 22.81
C LEU A 128 17.55 -2.19 24.15
N PRO A 129 16.55 -1.62 24.84
CA PRO A 129 16.02 -2.18 26.08
C PRO A 129 15.39 -3.56 25.90
N GLU A 130 15.45 -4.38 26.96
CA GLU A 130 14.80 -5.68 27.01
C GLU A 130 13.27 -5.58 26.91
N ALA A 131 12.68 -6.39 26.01
CA ALA A 131 11.23 -6.49 25.83
C ALA A 131 10.56 -5.11 25.59
N THR A 132 11.07 -4.37 24.60
CA THR A 132 10.53 -3.04 24.26
C THR A 132 9.10 -3.18 23.73
N THR A 133 8.11 -2.91 24.57
CA THR A 133 6.73 -2.73 24.14
C THR A 133 6.61 -1.37 23.45
N LEU A 134 6.20 -1.40 22.19
CA LEU A 134 6.00 -0.18 21.41
C LEU A 134 4.81 0.62 21.96
N LEU A 135 4.97 1.93 22.05
CA LEU A 135 3.88 2.80 22.48
C LEU A 135 2.75 2.77 21.45
N ASP A 136 1.50 2.60 21.86
CA ASP A 136 0.35 2.64 20.94
C ASP A 136 -0.29 4.04 20.83
N GLU A 137 0.50 5.08 20.54
CA GLU A 137 0.01 6.47 20.37
C GLU A 137 0.62 7.19 19.16
N LYS A 138 -0.05 8.19 18.59
CA LYS A 138 0.58 9.05 17.57
C LYS A 138 1.73 9.82 18.21
N CYS A 139 2.96 9.53 17.81
CA CYS A 139 4.18 10.12 18.39
C CYS A 139 5.01 10.95 17.42
N THR A 140 4.58 11.12 16.17
CA THR A 140 5.38 11.78 15.13
C THR A 140 5.74 13.22 15.48
N GLN A 141 4.80 14.03 15.96
CA GLN A 141 5.12 15.39 16.42
C GLN A 141 6.04 15.36 17.66
N LYS A 142 5.74 14.48 18.63
CA LYS A 142 6.59 14.31 19.83
C LYS A 142 8.04 13.96 19.46
N LEU A 143 8.26 13.19 18.39
CA LEU A 143 9.58 12.81 17.89
C LEU A 143 10.28 13.94 17.14
N TRP A 144 9.55 14.80 16.42
CA TRP A 144 10.10 16.02 15.84
C TRP A 144 10.53 17.01 16.92
N ASP A 145 9.66 17.28 17.88
CA ASP A 145 9.97 18.15 19.02
C ASP A 145 11.18 17.60 19.80
N PHE A 146 11.22 16.28 19.99
CA PHE A 146 12.38 15.61 20.58
C PHE A 146 13.65 15.82 19.74
N TYR A 147 13.58 15.60 18.43
CA TYR A 147 14.73 15.78 17.54
C TYR A 147 15.31 17.20 17.65
N ASP A 148 14.46 18.22 17.68
CA ASP A 148 14.89 19.62 17.84
C ASP A 148 15.68 19.86 19.14
N THR A 149 15.40 19.10 20.20
CA THR A 149 16.14 19.20 21.46
C THR A 149 17.50 18.49 21.46
N VAL A 150 17.68 17.47 20.61
CA VAL A 150 18.89 16.61 20.64
C VAL A 150 19.75 16.68 19.39
N ARG A 151 19.27 17.29 18.31
CA ARG A 151 19.97 17.31 17.02
C ARG A 151 21.34 17.97 17.07
N LEU A 152 21.61 18.86 18.03
CA LEU A 152 22.92 19.51 18.18
C LEU A 152 23.90 18.75 19.09
N MET A 153 23.49 17.60 19.63
CA MET A 153 24.35 16.76 20.46
C MET A 153 25.37 16.01 19.59
N GLU A 154 26.48 15.62 20.21
CA GLU A 154 27.45 14.70 19.59
C GLU A 154 26.81 13.31 19.36
N PRO A 155 27.33 12.51 18.41
CA PRO A 155 26.69 11.26 18.00
C PRO A 155 26.43 10.27 19.15
N GLU A 156 27.34 10.16 20.13
CA GLU A 156 27.16 9.24 21.26
C GLU A 156 26.04 9.69 22.18
N ASP A 157 26.01 10.97 22.57
CA ASP A 157 24.98 11.56 23.42
C ASP A 157 23.60 11.52 22.75
N PHE A 158 23.55 11.81 21.45
CA PHE A 158 22.35 11.69 20.64
C PHE A 158 21.75 10.28 20.71
N LEU A 159 22.58 9.23 20.57
CA LEU A 159 22.11 7.84 20.62
C LEU A 159 21.67 7.42 22.03
N VAL A 160 22.32 7.93 23.07
CA VAL A 160 21.90 7.70 24.47
C VAL A 160 20.52 8.30 24.73
N GLU A 161 20.27 9.54 24.29
CA GLU A 161 18.96 10.18 24.41
C GLU A 161 17.88 9.46 23.59
N MET A 162 18.26 8.95 22.42
CA MET A 162 17.37 8.13 21.59
C MET A 162 16.97 6.83 22.33
N GLY A 163 17.92 6.16 22.99
CA GLY A 163 17.69 4.94 23.77
C GLY A 163 16.70 5.13 24.91
N LYS A 164 16.72 6.28 25.58
CA LYS A 164 15.74 6.64 26.64
C LYS A 164 14.30 6.71 26.13
N ARG A 165 14.11 6.89 24.81
CA ARG A 165 12.81 7.00 24.13
C ARG A 165 12.55 5.84 23.18
N ALA A 166 13.22 4.69 23.35
CA ALA A 166 13.05 3.51 22.49
C ALA A 166 11.58 3.14 22.16
N PRO A 167 10.61 3.21 23.10
CA PRO A 167 9.19 2.88 22.82
C PRO A 167 8.52 3.77 21.76
N TYR A 168 9.08 4.95 21.45
CA TYR A 168 8.56 5.87 20.44
C TYR A 168 8.94 5.44 19.01
N PHE A 169 10.02 4.68 18.85
CA PHE A 169 10.54 4.25 17.54
C PHE A 169 9.87 2.97 17.04
N LYS A 170 8.61 3.09 16.65
CA LYS A 170 7.78 1.95 16.23
C LYS A 170 8.14 1.35 14.88
N GLY A 171 8.87 2.08 14.03
CA GLY A 171 9.17 1.69 12.65
C GLY A 171 8.01 1.88 11.67
N TYR A 172 6.90 2.51 12.08
CA TYR A 172 5.76 2.85 11.23
C TYR A 172 5.01 4.09 11.74
N SER A 173 4.23 4.73 10.86
CA SER A 173 3.35 5.83 11.22
C SER A 173 1.98 5.31 11.66
N LYS A 174 1.62 5.52 12.93
CA LYS A 174 0.27 5.20 13.45
C LYS A 174 -0.82 6.02 12.73
N ASN A 175 -0.53 7.25 12.32
CA ASN A 175 -1.50 8.06 11.57
C ASN A 175 -1.86 7.42 10.22
N VAL A 176 -0.85 6.96 9.48
CA VAL A 176 -1.06 6.29 8.19
C VAL A 176 -1.82 4.98 8.37
N LEU A 177 -1.47 4.21 9.41
CA LEU A 177 -2.18 2.97 9.74
C LEU A 177 -3.66 3.22 10.06
N GLU A 178 -3.97 4.24 10.86
CA GLU A 178 -5.35 4.59 11.19
C GLU A 178 -6.17 4.98 9.95
N HIS A 179 -5.61 5.78 9.04
CA HIS A 179 -6.29 6.09 7.77
C HIS A 179 -6.54 4.83 6.94
N TYR A 180 -5.55 3.94 6.83
CA TYR A 180 -5.68 2.67 6.11
C TYR A 180 -6.79 1.79 6.71
N LEU A 181 -6.85 1.68 8.04
CA LEU A 181 -7.90 0.94 8.74
C LEU A 181 -9.28 1.58 8.57
N GLN A 182 -9.36 2.91 8.65
CA GLN A 182 -10.61 3.65 8.47
C GLN A 182 -11.21 3.43 7.07
N ILE A 183 -10.39 3.52 6.02
CA ILE A 183 -10.83 3.23 4.63
C ILE A 183 -11.41 1.82 4.53
N GLN A 184 -10.79 0.84 5.19
CA GLN A 184 -11.29 -0.53 5.18
C GLN A 184 -12.59 -0.70 5.93
N GLU A 185 -12.73 -0.12 7.11
CA GLU A 185 -13.97 -0.22 7.88
C GLU A 185 -15.14 0.42 7.12
N GLU A 186 -14.90 1.53 6.41
CA GLU A 186 -15.89 2.13 5.54
C GLU A 186 -16.25 1.23 4.35
N LEU A 187 -15.26 0.65 3.66
CA LEU A 187 -15.51 -0.31 2.58
C LEU A 187 -16.31 -1.53 3.07
N LYS A 188 -15.95 -2.09 4.23
CA LYS A 188 -16.68 -3.23 4.82
C LYS A 188 -18.13 -2.85 5.15
N ALA A 189 -18.35 -1.64 5.69
CA ALA A 189 -19.68 -1.17 6.01
C ALA A 189 -20.54 -1.03 4.75
N LEU A 190 -19.99 -0.43 3.68
CA LEU A 190 -20.67 -0.28 2.39
C LEU A 190 -20.99 -1.64 1.76
N MET A 191 -20.01 -2.55 1.70
CA MET A 191 -20.22 -3.91 1.17
C MET A 191 -21.28 -4.68 1.97
N ARG A 192 -21.35 -4.46 3.28
CA ARG A 192 -22.38 -5.06 4.13
C ARG A 192 -23.77 -4.51 3.83
N GLU A 193 -23.88 -3.19 3.63
CA GLU A 193 -25.13 -2.53 3.27
C GLU A 193 -25.63 -3.01 1.89
N GLU A 194 -24.75 -3.09 0.89
CA GLU A 194 -25.07 -3.62 -0.44
C GLU A 194 -25.54 -5.08 -0.37
N ALA A 195 -24.82 -5.92 0.38
CA ALA A 195 -25.23 -7.31 0.58
C ALA A 195 -26.60 -7.42 1.26
N LEU A 196 -26.92 -6.55 2.22
CA LEU A 196 -28.23 -6.51 2.87
C LEU A 196 -29.33 -6.13 1.87
N GLN A 197 -29.11 -5.09 1.06
CA GLN A 197 -30.08 -4.63 0.06
C GLN A 197 -30.36 -5.70 -1.00
N GLN A 198 -29.31 -6.34 -1.52
CA GLN A 198 -29.47 -7.41 -2.52
C GLN A 198 -30.14 -8.65 -1.91
N LEU A 199 -29.80 -9.01 -0.68
CA LEU A 199 -30.37 -10.17 0.01
C LEU A 199 -31.85 -9.97 0.35
N GLU A 200 -32.31 -8.74 0.55
CA GLU A 200 -33.73 -8.44 0.81
C GLU A 200 -34.64 -8.93 -0.34
N SER A 201 -34.17 -8.89 -1.59
CA SER A 201 -34.91 -9.44 -2.73
C SER A 201 -35.20 -10.94 -2.59
N LEU A 202 -34.24 -11.70 -2.07
CA LEU A 202 -34.40 -13.12 -1.75
C LEU A 202 -35.41 -13.32 -0.61
N LEU A 203 -35.28 -12.52 0.45
CA LEU A 203 -36.13 -12.62 1.64
C LEU A 203 -37.60 -12.30 1.30
N GLN A 204 -37.83 -11.44 0.31
CA GLN A 204 -39.16 -11.10 -0.19
C GLN A 204 -39.71 -12.09 -1.23
N SER A 205 -38.89 -13.04 -1.69
CA SER A 205 -39.33 -14.01 -2.69
C SER A 205 -40.47 -14.91 -2.17
N SER A 206 -41.43 -15.21 -3.05
CA SER A 206 -42.59 -16.05 -2.72
C SER A 206 -42.19 -17.48 -2.33
N SER A 207 -41.08 -17.98 -2.89
CA SER A 207 -40.51 -19.29 -2.58
C SER A 207 -39.90 -19.33 -1.18
N PHE A 208 -39.13 -18.32 -0.79
CA PHE A 208 -38.52 -18.22 0.54
C PHE A 208 -39.57 -18.00 1.63
N THR A 209 -40.47 -17.04 1.44
CA THR A 209 -41.55 -16.75 2.42
C THR A 209 -42.47 -17.96 2.66
N LYS A 210 -42.78 -18.73 1.61
CA LYS A 210 -43.52 -19.99 1.74
C LYS A 210 -42.72 -21.04 2.52
N TRP A 211 -41.43 -21.16 2.24
CA TRP A 211 -40.55 -22.09 2.96
C TRP A 211 -40.47 -21.76 4.46
N CYS A 212 -40.34 -20.49 4.83
CA CYS A 212 -40.33 -20.06 6.24
C CYS A 212 -41.64 -20.44 6.94
N LYS A 213 -42.80 -20.25 6.30
CA LYS A 213 -44.11 -20.64 6.84
C LYS A 213 -44.22 -22.16 7.03
N GLU A 214 -43.78 -22.95 6.05
CA GLU A 214 -43.78 -24.41 6.12
C GLU A 214 -42.85 -24.98 7.20
N ASN A 215 -41.79 -24.25 7.56
CA ASN A 215 -40.78 -24.69 8.54
C ASN A 215 -40.90 -23.95 9.89
N HIS A 216 -41.99 -23.21 10.10
CA HIS A 216 -42.27 -22.47 11.34
C HIS A 216 -41.13 -21.53 11.80
N ILE A 217 -40.44 -20.90 10.84
CA ILE A 217 -39.35 -19.95 11.12
C ILE A 217 -39.95 -18.62 11.61
N SER A 218 -39.44 -18.08 12.73
CA SER A 218 -39.91 -16.80 13.25
C SER A 218 -39.37 -15.62 12.42
N PRO A 219 -40.04 -14.44 12.45
CA PRO A 219 -39.56 -13.25 11.75
C PRO A 219 -38.14 -12.83 12.11
N ASP A 220 -37.74 -12.99 13.37
CA ASP A 220 -36.40 -12.64 13.85
C ASP A 220 -35.33 -13.60 13.33
N GLN A 221 -35.68 -14.88 13.16
CA GLN A 221 -34.77 -15.93 12.67
C GLN A 221 -34.52 -15.85 11.16
N ILE A 222 -35.37 -15.17 10.40
CA ILE A 222 -35.21 -15.04 8.94
C ILE A 222 -33.87 -14.37 8.59
N ARG A 223 -33.36 -13.52 9.47
CA ARG A 223 -32.10 -12.77 9.30
C ARG A 223 -30.89 -13.47 9.92
N GLU A 224 -30.99 -14.76 10.21
CA GLU A 224 -29.86 -15.58 10.63
C GLU A 224 -29.19 -16.24 9.42
N GLU A 225 -27.86 -16.17 9.34
CA GLU A 225 -27.08 -16.80 8.25
C GLU A 225 -27.47 -18.27 8.07
N GLU A 226 -27.54 -19.04 9.15
CA GLU A 226 -27.85 -20.48 9.10
C GLU A 226 -29.21 -20.78 8.46
N VAL A 227 -30.22 -19.96 8.72
CA VAL A 227 -31.58 -20.15 8.19
C VAL A 227 -31.58 -19.94 6.68
N ILE A 228 -30.90 -18.89 6.20
CA ILE A 228 -30.75 -18.60 4.79
C ILE A 228 -29.95 -19.72 4.09
N LEU A 229 -28.85 -20.18 4.70
CA LEU A 229 -28.05 -21.28 4.15
C LEU A 229 -28.83 -22.59 4.03
N ARG A 230 -29.69 -22.92 5.00
CA ARG A 230 -30.58 -24.09 4.94
C ARG A 230 -31.55 -24.00 3.77
N TYR A 231 -32.15 -22.83 3.55
CA TYR A 231 -33.01 -22.60 2.39
C TYR A 231 -32.25 -22.77 1.06
N LEU A 232 -31.10 -22.10 0.93
CA LEU A 232 -30.27 -22.17 -0.29
C LEU A 232 -29.78 -23.60 -0.58
N GLN A 233 -29.46 -24.39 0.45
CA GLN A 233 -29.09 -25.79 0.28
C GLN A 233 -30.25 -26.65 -0.25
N LYS A 234 -31.50 -26.34 0.15
CA LYS A 234 -32.70 -27.01 -0.35
C LYS A 234 -32.94 -26.66 -1.82
N GLU A 235 -32.87 -25.38 -2.19
CA GLU A 235 -33.07 -24.94 -3.57
C GLU A 235 -32.00 -25.52 -4.51
N ASN A 236 -30.73 -25.57 -4.10
CA ASN A 236 -29.66 -26.15 -4.91
C ASN A 236 -29.86 -27.66 -5.20
N ARG A 237 -30.64 -28.37 -4.38
CA ARG A 237 -30.97 -29.80 -4.58
C ARG A 237 -32.24 -30.02 -5.40
N ARG A 238 -33.04 -28.99 -5.66
CA ARG A 238 -34.32 -29.10 -6.38
C ARG A 238 -34.08 -29.21 -7.89
N VAL A 239 -34.81 -30.13 -8.53
CA VAL A 239 -34.82 -30.28 -9.99
C VAL A 239 -35.48 -29.08 -10.69
N ARG A 240 -36.47 -28.45 -10.04
CA ARG A 240 -37.09 -27.18 -10.47
C ARG A 240 -36.93 -26.16 -9.35
N SER A 241 -35.72 -25.62 -9.24
CA SER A 241 -35.37 -24.57 -8.28
C SER A 241 -36.01 -23.24 -8.66
N ALA A 242 -36.35 -22.43 -7.67
CA ALA A 242 -36.81 -21.05 -7.88
C ALA A 242 -35.66 -20.07 -8.18
N ILE A 243 -34.42 -20.49 -7.88
CA ILE A 243 -33.18 -19.72 -8.04
C ILE A 243 -32.11 -20.56 -8.74
N THR A 244 -31.31 -19.91 -9.57
CA THR A 244 -30.20 -20.52 -10.30
C THR A 244 -29.05 -20.92 -9.38
N LYS A 245 -28.10 -21.71 -9.87
CA LYS A 245 -26.92 -22.10 -9.09
C LYS A 245 -25.99 -20.93 -8.80
N GLU A 246 -25.87 -19.98 -9.73
CA GLU A 246 -25.07 -18.77 -9.56
C GLU A 246 -25.67 -17.89 -8.47
N GLU A 247 -26.98 -17.61 -8.55
CA GLU A 247 -27.71 -16.88 -7.50
C GLU A 247 -27.60 -17.55 -6.13
N VAL A 248 -27.58 -18.90 -6.07
CA VAL A 248 -27.37 -19.60 -4.80
C VAL A 248 -26.00 -19.31 -4.20
N GLU A 249 -24.93 -19.31 -4.99
CA GLU A 249 -23.59 -18.98 -4.48
C GLU A 249 -23.49 -17.49 -4.11
N ASP A 250 -24.09 -16.61 -4.89
CA ASP A 250 -24.14 -15.17 -4.60
C ASP A 250 -24.90 -14.89 -3.30
N PHE A 251 -26.08 -15.47 -3.11
CA PHE A 251 -26.84 -15.33 -1.87
C PHE A 251 -26.13 -15.95 -0.67
N ARG A 252 -25.35 -17.03 -0.84
CA ARG A 252 -24.50 -17.55 0.24
C ARG A 252 -23.42 -16.53 0.62
N LYS A 253 -22.74 -15.93 -0.37
CA LYS A 253 -21.74 -14.88 -0.13
C LYS A 253 -22.39 -13.70 0.61
N MET A 254 -23.54 -13.21 0.13
CA MET A 254 -24.27 -12.10 0.74
C MET A 254 -24.73 -12.41 2.17
N ALA A 255 -25.30 -13.60 2.43
CA ALA A 255 -25.76 -13.99 3.76
C ALA A 255 -24.61 -13.98 4.78
N ARG A 256 -23.43 -14.49 4.38
CA ARG A 256 -22.23 -14.45 5.22
C ARG A 256 -21.75 -13.02 5.48
N ILE A 257 -21.77 -12.14 4.47
CA ILE A 257 -21.40 -10.73 4.61
C ILE A 257 -22.38 -9.99 5.52
N ALA A 258 -23.67 -10.15 5.29
CA ALA A 258 -24.74 -9.40 5.94
C ALA A 258 -24.98 -9.84 7.39
N TYR A 259 -25.10 -11.15 7.61
CA TYR A 259 -25.58 -11.74 8.86
C TYR A 259 -24.61 -12.72 9.52
N GLY A 260 -23.56 -13.12 8.81
CA GLY A 260 -22.56 -14.08 9.28
C GLY A 260 -21.30 -13.41 9.84
N LYS A 261 -20.15 -13.94 9.41
CA LYS A 261 -18.81 -13.50 9.84
C LYS A 261 -18.37 -12.14 9.28
N GLY A 262 -19.19 -11.49 8.46
CA GLY A 262 -18.91 -10.18 7.88
C GLY A 262 -17.99 -10.23 6.68
N VAL A 263 -17.43 -9.08 6.32
CA VAL A 263 -16.54 -8.89 5.16
C VAL A 263 -15.10 -9.24 5.55
N TYR A 264 -14.49 -10.16 4.79
CA TYR A 264 -13.08 -10.51 4.91
C TYR A 264 -12.21 -9.66 3.98
N GLN A 265 -10.91 -9.63 4.24
CA GLN A 265 -9.95 -8.92 3.38
C GLN A 265 -10.00 -9.42 1.93
N SER A 266 -10.12 -10.74 1.74
CA SER A 266 -10.20 -11.34 0.41
C SER A 266 -11.42 -10.85 -0.37
N ASP A 267 -12.52 -10.47 0.29
CA ASP A 267 -13.70 -9.93 -0.39
C ASP A 267 -13.38 -8.58 -1.03
N ILE A 268 -12.76 -7.66 -0.27
CA ILE A 268 -12.35 -6.34 -0.79
C ILE A 268 -11.40 -6.51 -1.97
N LEU A 269 -10.42 -7.40 -1.86
CA LEU A 269 -9.47 -7.66 -2.94
C LEU A 269 -10.14 -8.29 -4.16
N MET A 270 -11.11 -9.19 -3.96
CA MET A 270 -11.88 -9.78 -5.05
C MET A 270 -12.72 -8.74 -5.78
N GLU A 271 -13.33 -7.77 -5.09
CA GLU A 271 -14.08 -6.69 -5.75
C GLU A 271 -13.15 -5.77 -6.55
N ILE A 272 -12.01 -5.37 -5.98
CA ILE A 272 -11.09 -4.42 -6.63
C ILE A 272 -10.32 -5.05 -7.80
N TYR A 273 -9.90 -6.31 -7.65
CA TYR A 273 -8.99 -7.00 -8.56
C TYR A 273 -9.62 -8.22 -9.25
N ALA A 274 -10.95 -8.28 -9.39
CA ALA A 274 -11.67 -9.45 -9.92
C ALA A 274 -11.03 -10.01 -11.21
N ALA A 275 -10.77 -9.14 -12.18
CA ALA A 275 -10.14 -9.48 -13.47
C ALA A 275 -8.73 -10.07 -13.38
N ALA A 276 -8.02 -9.81 -12.27
CA ALA A 276 -6.68 -10.30 -12.03
C ALA A 276 -6.63 -11.56 -11.15
N MET A 277 -7.75 -11.95 -10.55
CA MET A 277 -7.82 -13.14 -9.71
C MET A 277 -7.78 -14.42 -10.58
N PRO A 278 -7.10 -15.49 -10.13
CA PRO A 278 -7.01 -16.73 -10.89
C PRO A 278 -8.36 -17.46 -10.92
N ASN A 279 -8.97 -17.57 -12.11
CA ASN A 279 -10.16 -18.39 -12.34
C ASN A 279 -9.76 -19.80 -12.76
N GLY A 280 -10.55 -20.81 -12.37
CA GLY A 280 -10.23 -22.25 -12.32
C GLY A 280 -9.68 -22.97 -13.56
N LYS A 281 -9.39 -22.27 -14.68
CA LYS A 281 -8.66 -22.81 -15.85
C LYS A 281 -7.27 -22.18 -16.06
N ASP A 282 -7.01 -20.99 -15.51
CA ASP A 282 -5.76 -20.22 -15.67
C ASP A 282 -4.99 -20.10 -14.35
N ALA A 283 -4.85 -21.20 -13.61
CA ALA A 283 -4.11 -21.27 -12.34
C ALA A 283 -2.59 -20.97 -12.45
N LYS A 284 -2.12 -20.47 -13.60
CA LYS A 284 -0.76 -19.93 -13.78
C LYS A 284 -0.76 -18.43 -13.44
N GLY A 285 -0.90 -18.10 -12.15
CA GLY A 285 -0.94 -16.72 -11.61
C GLY A 285 0.26 -15.80 -11.94
N LYS A 286 1.26 -16.28 -12.68
CA LYS A 286 2.37 -15.46 -13.22
C LYS A 286 1.91 -14.53 -14.34
N TYR A 287 1.07 -15.01 -15.27
CA TYR A 287 0.59 -14.21 -16.41
C TYR A 287 -0.31 -13.04 -15.97
N GLN A 288 -1.14 -13.25 -14.95
CA GLN A 288 -2.01 -12.20 -14.40
C GLN A 288 -1.21 -11.12 -13.66
N LYS A 289 -0.20 -11.51 -12.87
CA LYS A 289 0.69 -10.55 -12.20
C LYS A 289 1.46 -9.67 -13.20
N ASP A 290 1.96 -10.27 -14.27
CA ASP A 290 2.68 -9.54 -15.31
C ASP A 290 1.75 -8.57 -16.08
N ARG A 291 0.47 -8.92 -16.28
CA ARG A 291 -0.55 -8.02 -16.89
C ARG A 291 -0.82 -6.78 -16.05
N VAL A 292 -1.07 -6.95 -14.76
CA VAL A 292 -1.44 -5.82 -13.88
C VAL A 292 -0.24 -4.89 -13.64
N ASN A 293 0.96 -5.46 -13.50
CA ASN A 293 2.21 -4.68 -13.44
C ASN A 293 2.47 -3.88 -14.74
N HIS A 294 2.09 -4.43 -15.91
CA HIS A 294 2.23 -3.73 -17.19
C HIS A 294 1.36 -2.47 -17.24
N ILE A 295 0.10 -2.58 -16.82
CA ILE A 295 -0.86 -1.46 -16.77
C ILE A 295 -0.47 -0.46 -15.67
N GLY A 296 0.26 -0.92 -14.65
CA GLY A 296 0.87 -0.07 -13.63
C GLY A 296 0.12 -0.02 -12.32
N ILE A 297 -0.69 -1.03 -12.08
CA ILE A 297 -1.30 -1.30 -10.79
C ILE A 297 -0.46 -2.38 -10.10
N ARG A 298 -0.26 -2.26 -8.79
CA ARG A 298 0.35 -3.31 -7.97
C ARG A 298 -0.75 -4.22 -7.46
N LEU A 299 -0.66 -5.52 -7.76
CA LEU A 299 -1.55 -6.51 -7.13
C LEU A 299 -1.17 -6.71 -5.66
N ILE A 300 -2.17 -6.55 -4.80
CA ILE A 300 -2.04 -6.78 -3.37
C ILE A 300 -2.49 -8.20 -3.05
N SER A 301 -1.58 -9.03 -2.54
CA SER A 301 -1.93 -10.40 -2.09
C SER A 301 -2.52 -10.39 -0.69
N ASP A 302 -3.34 -11.39 -0.34
CA ASP A 302 -3.88 -11.58 1.01
C ASP A 302 -2.79 -11.54 2.10
N LYS A 303 -1.64 -12.18 1.84
CA LYS A 303 -0.51 -12.19 2.75
C LYS A 303 0.03 -10.78 3.01
N TYR A 304 0.31 -10.04 1.93
CA TYR A 304 0.83 -8.68 2.03
C TYR A 304 -0.16 -7.76 2.73
N PHE A 305 -1.45 -7.87 2.39
CA PHE A 305 -2.53 -7.12 3.03
C PHE A 305 -2.62 -7.42 4.53
N SER A 306 -2.51 -8.70 4.93
CA SER A 306 -2.46 -9.11 6.32
C SER A 306 -1.21 -8.58 7.03
N ASP A 307 -0.04 -8.61 6.38
CA ASP A 307 1.18 -8.02 6.95
C ASP A 307 1.02 -6.50 7.16
N LEU A 308 0.32 -5.76 6.27
CA LEU A 308 0.00 -4.34 6.46
C LEU A 308 -0.93 -4.08 7.67
N LEU A 309 -1.94 -4.93 7.87
CA LEU A 309 -2.84 -4.82 9.02
C LEU A 309 -2.14 -5.05 10.35
N HIS A 310 -1.12 -5.90 10.33
CA HIS A 310 -0.37 -6.29 11.51
C HIS A 310 1.00 -5.60 11.61
N ILE A 311 1.19 -4.44 10.97
CA ILE A 311 2.49 -3.74 10.98
C ILE A 311 3.02 -3.54 12.39
N ALA A 312 2.15 -3.21 13.35
CA ALA A 312 2.53 -3.04 14.74
C ALA A 312 3.20 -4.30 15.31
N GLU A 313 2.55 -5.46 15.20
CA GLU A 313 3.11 -6.71 15.71
C GLU A 313 4.34 -7.16 14.90
N GLN A 314 4.36 -6.91 13.59
CA GLN A 314 5.51 -7.28 12.75
C GLN A 314 6.76 -6.46 13.12
N LYS A 315 6.61 -5.16 13.41
CA LYS A 315 7.72 -4.28 13.80
C LYS A 315 8.22 -4.56 15.22
N GLU A 316 7.32 -4.81 16.16
CA GLU A 316 7.70 -5.23 17.51
C GLU A 316 8.49 -6.55 17.50
N ARG A 317 8.05 -7.54 16.69
CA ARG A 317 8.80 -8.78 16.48
C ARG A 317 10.18 -8.54 15.86
N GLU A 318 10.32 -7.60 14.93
CA GLU A 318 11.62 -7.25 14.36
C GLU A 318 12.57 -6.71 15.43
N ILE A 319 12.11 -5.76 16.25
CA ILE A 319 12.90 -5.16 17.34
C ILE A 319 13.35 -6.21 18.34
N ASN A 320 12.44 -7.08 18.77
CA ASN A 320 12.74 -8.17 19.70
C ASN A 320 13.78 -9.16 19.12
N LEU A 321 13.68 -9.49 17.82
CA LEU A 321 14.66 -10.34 17.16
C LEU A 321 16.03 -9.63 17.00
N LEU A 322 16.07 -8.32 16.75
CA LEU A 322 17.31 -7.54 16.68
C LEU A 322 18.02 -7.58 18.04
N GLN A 323 17.27 -7.39 19.11
CA GLN A 323 17.80 -7.46 20.47
C GLN A 323 18.40 -8.84 20.77
N GLN A 324 17.65 -9.92 20.51
CA GLN A 324 18.13 -11.29 20.67
C GLN A 324 19.39 -11.56 19.84
N PHE A 325 19.46 -11.02 18.62
CA PHE A 325 20.62 -11.17 17.74
C PHE A 325 21.91 -10.58 18.35
N TYR A 326 21.83 -9.40 18.98
CA TYR A 326 23.00 -8.76 19.60
C TYR A 326 23.37 -9.34 20.97
N GLN A 327 22.43 -9.97 21.67
CA GLN A 327 22.68 -10.69 22.93
C GLN A 327 23.21 -12.11 22.72
N SER A 328 22.95 -12.71 21.55
CA SER A 328 23.36 -14.07 21.21
C SER A 328 24.76 -14.15 20.62
N SER A 329 25.36 -15.33 20.66
CA SER A 329 26.66 -15.62 20.03
C SER A 329 26.66 -16.98 19.32
N GLY A 330 27.55 -17.15 18.35
CA GLY A 330 27.78 -18.44 17.69
C GLY A 330 26.58 -18.95 16.88
N GLU A 331 26.20 -20.21 17.06
CA GLU A 331 25.16 -20.87 16.27
C GLU A 331 23.77 -20.24 16.47
N GLU A 332 23.44 -19.82 17.69
CA GLU A 332 22.14 -19.21 18.01
C GLU A 332 21.97 -17.86 17.28
N GLN A 333 23.05 -17.07 17.24
CA GLN A 333 23.06 -15.81 16.50
C GLN A 333 22.79 -16.01 15.01
N ASN A 334 23.33 -17.08 14.41
CA ASN A 334 23.06 -17.42 13.01
C ASN A 334 21.60 -17.85 12.78
N LYS A 335 20.99 -18.57 13.72
CA LYS A 335 19.57 -18.94 13.67
C LYS A 335 18.67 -17.71 13.72
N ILE A 336 18.96 -16.78 14.65
CA ILE A 336 18.22 -15.52 14.77
C ILE A 336 18.41 -14.65 13.53
N LEU A 337 19.61 -14.61 12.94
CA LEU A 337 19.85 -13.89 11.69
C LEU A 337 18.96 -14.42 10.54
N GLY A 338 18.74 -15.73 10.47
CA GLY A 338 17.79 -16.34 9.54
C GLY A 338 16.35 -15.86 9.78
N LYS A 339 15.90 -15.88 11.05
CA LYS A 339 14.57 -15.37 11.45
C LYS A 339 14.41 -13.88 11.12
N LEU A 340 15.42 -13.06 11.39
CA LEU A 340 15.45 -11.64 11.08
C LEU A 340 15.28 -11.37 9.58
N ARG A 341 15.95 -12.14 8.72
CA ARG A 341 15.79 -11.99 7.25
C ARG A 341 14.34 -12.24 6.82
N HIS A 342 13.68 -13.24 7.38
CA HIS A 342 12.27 -13.51 7.10
C HIS A 342 11.33 -12.46 7.72
N GLN A 343 11.63 -11.98 8.93
CA GLN A 343 10.82 -10.97 9.59
C GLN A 343 10.87 -9.63 8.84
N LYS A 344 12.05 -9.22 8.36
CA LYS A 344 12.21 -8.02 7.53
C LYS A 344 11.38 -8.03 6.26
N GLN A 345 11.11 -9.21 5.69
CA GLN A 345 10.24 -9.34 4.51
C GLN A 345 8.76 -9.09 4.82
N ARG A 346 8.36 -9.11 6.09
CA ARG A 346 6.99 -8.83 6.58
C ARG A 346 6.83 -7.40 7.10
N CYS A 347 7.94 -6.70 7.34
CA CYS A 347 7.96 -5.36 7.93
C CYS A 347 7.81 -4.31 6.83
N HIS A 348 6.57 -4.11 6.40
CA HIS A 348 6.22 -3.14 5.37
C HIS A 348 6.00 -1.74 5.94
N ILE A 349 5.99 -0.75 5.04
CA ILE A 349 5.37 0.56 5.28
C ILE A 349 4.17 0.65 4.35
N ILE A 350 3.15 1.40 4.76
CA ILE A 350 2.01 1.71 3.90
C ILE A 350 2.44 2.79 2.91
N GLU A 351 2.24 2.52 1.62
CA GLU A 351 2.63 3.37 0.50
C GLU A 351 1.40 3.92 -0.24
N ARG A 352 1.61 4.86 -1.16
CA ARG A 352 0.54 5.39 -2.03
C ARG A 352 -0.14 4.26 -2.81
N GLU A 353 0.65 3.31 -3.31
CA GLU A 353 0.17 2.14 -4.06
C GLU A 353 -0.75 1.21 -3.23
N ASP A 354 -0.74 1.31 -1.90
CA ASP A 354 -1.63 0.55 -1.00
C ASP A 354 -2.95 1.27 -0.74
N LEU A 355 -2.90 2.61 -0.68
CA LEU A 355 -4.04 3.46 -0.37
C LEU A 355 -4.91 3.73 -1.60
N LEU A 356 -4.28 4.04 -2.73
CA LEU A 356 -4.98 4.54 -3.92
C LEU A 356 -6.02 3.56 -4.49
N PRO A 357 -5.78 2.24 -4.59
CA PRO A 357 -6.80 1.30 -5.06
C PRO A 357 -8.03 1.25 -4.14
N LEU A 358 -7.81 1.29 -2.82
CA LEU A 358 -8.89 1.28 -1.84
C LEU A 358 -9.69 2.59 -1.86
N LEU A 359 -8.99 3.73 -1.95
CA LEU A 359 -9.61 5.06 -2.03
C LEU A 359 -10.40 5.25 -3.32
N HIS A 360 -9.87 4.76 -4.45
CA HIS A 360 -10.56 4.81 -5.73
C HIS A 360 -11.88 4.06 -5.69
N TYR A 361 -11.86 2.82 -5.20
CA TYR A 361 -13.06 2.01 -5.05
C TYR A 361 -14.05 2.63 -4.04
N LEU A 362 -13.56 3.12 -2.90
CA LEU A 362 -14.38 3.80 -1.89
C LEU A 362 -15.04 5.07 -2.44
N ALA A 363 -14.30 5.88 -3.21
CA ALA A 363 -14.80 7.11 -3.80
C ALA A 363 -15.92 6.82 -4.81
N GLN A 364 -15.76 5.82 -5.67
CA GLN A 364 -16.80 5.39 -6.62
C GLN A 364 -18.08 4.98 -5.89
N LYS A 365 -17.96 4.11 -4.88
CA LYS A 365 -19.12 3.66 -4.08
C LYS A 365 -19.85 4.82 -3.39
N LYS A 366 -19.10 5.70 -2.73
CA LYS A 366 -19.68 6.86 -2.05
C LYS A 366 -20.31 7.85 -3.02
N TYR A 367 -19.72 8.05 -4.19
CA TYR A 367 -20.27 8.93 -5.21
C TYR A 367 -21.58 8.38 -5.78
N THR A 368 -21.66 7.08 -6.07
CA THR A 368 -22.91 6.42 -6.49
C THR A 368 -24.00 6.59 -5.42
N LEU A 369 -23.69 6.34 -4.15
CA LEU A 369 -24.66 6.55 -3.06
C LEU A 369 -25.10 8.01 -2.91
N LYS A 370 -24.20 8.96 -3.18
CA LYS A 370 -24.54 10.39 -3.19
C LYS A 370 -25.52 10.68 -4.32
N MET A 371 -25.25 10.18 -5.52
CA MET A 371 -26.13 10.33 -6.67
C MET A 371 -27.53 9.75 -6.44
N ASP A 372 -27.60 8.55 -5.87
CA ASP A 372 -28.87 7.89 -5.55
C ASP A 372 -29.69 8.69 -4.53
N LYS A 373 -29.03 9.29 -3.52
CA LYS A 373 -29.69 10.10 -2.49
C LYS A 373 -30.15 11.47 -2.99
N GLU A 374 -29.37 12.09 -3.88
CA GLU A 374 -29.66 13.42 -4.42
C GLU A 374 -30.52 13.35 -5.69
N GLU A 375 -30.85 12.15 -6.18
CA GLU A 375 -31.55 11.89 -7.44
C GLU A 375 -30.89 12.59 -8.64
N THR A 376 -29.56 12.73 -8.59
CA THR A 376 -28.75 13.38 -9.62
C THR A 376 -28.15 12.35 -10.57
N GLY A 377 -28.11 12.66 -11.87
CA GLY A 377 -27.40 11.85 -12.85
C GLY A 377 -25.88 11.89 -12.70
N TYR A 378 -25.20 10.92 -13.32
CA TYR A 378 -23.74 10.85 -13.32
C TYR A 378 -23.14 12.09 -14.01
N GLN A 379 -22.07 12.61 -13.42
CA GLN A 379 -21.29 13.71 -13.98
C GLN A 379 -19.82 13.38 -13.83
N ARG A 380 -19.12 13.25 -14.97
CA ARG A 380 -17.70 12.86 -15.00
C ARG A 380 -16.82 13.76 -14.13
N ASP A 381 -16.91 15.07 -14.34
CA ASP A 381 -16.00 16.02 -13.69
C ASP A 381 -16.22 16.04 -12.18
N ALA A 382 -17.48 15.99 -11.72
CA ALA A 382 -17.81 15.91 -10.30
C ALA A 382 -17.36 14.59 -9.65
N ALA A 383 -17.46 13.46 -10.37
CA ALA A 383 -16.98 12.17 -9.86
C ALA A 383 -15.45 12.13 -9.73
N ALA A 384 -14.74 12.66 -10.74
CA ALA A 384 -13.29 12.74 -10.73
C ALA A 384 -12.79 13.69 -9.63
N GLU A 385 -13.42 14.85 -9.47
CA GLU A 385 -13.11 15.83 -8.41
C GLU A 385 -13.36 15.22 -7.02
N TYR A 386 -14.45 14.47 -6.84
CA TYR A 386 -14.75 13.78 -5.58
C TYR A 386 -13.67 12.77 -5.20
N PHE A 387 -13.18 11.98 -6.15
CA PHE A 387 -12.04 11.08 -5.92
C PHE A 387 -10.75 11.85 -5.63
N GLU A 388 -10.46 12.90 -6.41
CA GLU A 388 -9.24 13.69 -6.26
C GLU A 388 -9.15 14.36 -4.89
N GLU A 389 -10.25 14.98 -4.43
CA GLU A 389 -10.34 15.60 -3.11
C GLU A 389 -10.15 14.58 -1.99
N MET A 390 -10.86 13.44 -2.07
CA MET A 390 -10.76 12.38 -1.07
C MET A 390 -9.33 11.80 -1.00
N ALA A 391 -8.74 11.51 -2.16
CA ALA A 391 -7.40 10.94 -2.23
C ALA A 391 -6.34 11.92 -1.72
N ASN A 392 -6.39 13.17 -2.16
CA ASN A 392 -5.41 14.19 -1.76
C ASN A 392 -5.50 14.51 -0.26
N THR A 393 -6.71 14.54 0.32
CA THR A 393 -6.91 14.70 1.76
C THR A 393 -6.19 13.61 2.56
N VAL A 394 -6.34 12.35 2.16
CA VAL A 394 -5.70 11.21 2.84
C VAL A 394 -4.19 11.21 2.60
N LEU A 395 -3.74 11.46 1.36
CA LEU A 395 -2.32 11.48 1.00
C LEU A 395 -1.57 12.59 1.76
N GLU A 396 -2.15 13.78 1.87
CA GLU A 396 -1.59 14.89 2.64
C GLU A 396 -1.46 14.53 4.13
N ALA A 397 -2.53 14.00 4.73
CA ALA A 397 -2.50 13.53 6.11
C ALA A 397 -1.46 12.41 6.35
N CYS A 398 -1.16 11.64 5.31
CA CYS A 398 -0.15 10.58 5.32
C CYS A 398 1.26 11.05 4.92
N GLN A 399 1.48 12.36 4.71
CA GLN A 399 2.77 12.94 4.28
C GLN A 399 3.28 12.34 2.96
N MET A 400 2.38 12.03 2.04
CA MET A 400 2.66 11.52 0.71
C MET A 400 2.38 12.60 -0.35
N GLU A 401 2.94 12.44 -1.54
CA GLU A 401 2.68 13.36 -2.66
C GLU A 401 1.20 13.26 -3.11
N PRO A 402 0.52 14.39 -3.42
CA PRO A 402 -0.82 14.37 -3.97
C PRO A 402 -0.87 13.67 -5.34
N LEU A 403 -2.09 13.40 -5.80
CA LEU A 403 -2.34 12.92 -7.15
C LEU A 403 -1.75 13.88 -8.18
N ASP A 404 -1.02 13.32 -9.14
CA ASP A 404 -0.47 14.07 -10.26
C ASP A 404 -0.51 13.18 -11.51
N ARG A 405 -1.14 13.67 -12.59
CA ARG A 405 -1.27 12.98 -13.88
C ARG A 405 0.07 12.64 -14.53
N HIS A 406 1.18 13.21 -14.06
CA HIS A 406 2.50 12.77 -14.50
C HIS A 406 2.87 11.39 -13.96
N TYR A 407 2.28 10.93 -12.85
CA TYR A 407 2.47 9.58 -12.33
C TYR A 407 1.53 8.58 -13.01
N ARG A 408 2.06 7.40 -13.33
CA ARG A 408 1.34 6.42 -14.18
C ARG A 408 0.06 5.92 -13.53
N LEU A 409 0.12 5.56 -12.24
CA LEU A 409 -1.03 5.05 -11.50
C LEU A 409 -2.10 6.14 -11.37
N ASP A 410 -1.71 7.35 -10.99
CA ASP A 410 -2.60 8.50 -10.82
C ASP A 410 -3.35 8.84 -12.12
N ALA A 411 -2.63 8.94 -13.23
CA ALA A 411 -3.21 9.17 -14.56
C ALA A 411 -4.22 8.08 -14.93
N LEU A 412 -3.88 6.83 -14.66
CA LEU A 412 -4.74 5.68 -14.93
C LEU A 412 -6.03 5.75 -14.11
N LEU A 413 -5.93 5.96 -12.80
CA LEU A 413 -7.10 6.04 -11.90
C LEU A 413 -7.97 7.25 -12.25
N LEU A 414 -7.40 8.41 -12.55
CA LEU A 414 -8.15 9.58 -12.99
C LEU A 414 -8.81 9.37 -14.36
N SER A 415 -8.20 8.58 -15.25
CA SER A 415 -8.78 8.28 -16.57
C SER A 415 -9.94 7.29 -16.53
N SER A 416 -10.21 6.67 -15.37
CA SER A 416 -11.29 5.70 -15.17
C SER A 416 -12.68 6.35 -15.13
N PHE A 417 -12.76 7.64 -14.85
CA PHE A 417 -14.01 8.41 -14.89
C PHE A 417 -14.28 8.82 -16.35
N LYS A 418 -15.16 8.08 -17.04
CA LYS A 418 -15.54 8.32 -18.44
C LYS A 418 -16.77 9.24 -18.51
N GLU A 419 -17.19 9.62 -19.71
CA GLU A 419 -18.37 10.49 -19.90
C GLU A 419 -19.67 9.84 -19.42
N GLU A 420 -19.81 8.52 -19.62
CA GLU A 420 -21.07 7.82 -19.34
C GLU A 420 -21.04 7.04 -18.01
N GLU A 421 -19.87 6.58 -17.58
CA GLU A 421 -19.74 5.74 -16.39
C GLU A 421 -18.35 5.82 -15.72
N MET A 422 -18.24 5.19 -14.56
CA MET A 422 -16.99 5.04 -13.81
C MET A 422 -16.45 3.62 -13.98
N PHE A 423 -15.26 3.46 -14.54
CA PHE A 423 -14.60 2.16 -14.65
C PHE A 423 -13.95 1.77 -13.33
N SER A 424 -14.22 0.56 -12.87
CA SER A 424 -13.51 -0.05 -11.76
C SER A 424 -12.07 -0.39 -12.13
N ILE A 425 -11.23 -0.66 -11.13
CA ILE A 425 -9.88 -1.18 -11.37
C ILE A 425 -9.91 -2.50 -12.14
N SER A 426 -10.94 -3.32 -11.92
CA SER A 426 -11.14 -4.56 -12.69
C SER A 426 -11.34 -4.25 -14.17
N ASP A 427 -12.18 -3.28 -14.51
CA ASP A 427 -12.44 -2.88 -15.91
C ASP A 427 -11.18 -2.33 -16.59
N LEU A 428 -10.36 -1.57 -15.85
CA LEU A 428 -9.07 -1.07 -16.35
C LEU A 428 -8.09 -2.21 -16.65
N ILE A 429 -8.11 -3.28 -15.85
CA ILE A 429 -7.27 -4.46 -16.05
C ILE A 429 -7.72 -5.25 -17.29
N GLU A 430 -9.04 -5.38 -17.51
CA GLU A 430 -9.60 -6.05 -18.69
C GLU A 430 -9.40 -5.23 -19.97
N GLY A 431 -9.68 -3.92 -19.94
CA GLY A 431 -9.54 -3.03 -21.10
C GLY A 431 -8.10 -2.94 -21.62
N GLY A 432 -7.09 -2.96 -20.72
CA GLY A 432 -5.67 -2.99 -21.09
C GLY A 432 -5.19 -4.31 -21.74
N SER A 433 -6.07 -5.31 -21.89
CA SER A 433 -5.78 -6.57 -22.57
C SER A 433 -6.13 -6.58 -24.07
N GLY A 434 -7.03 -5.70 -24.51
CA GLY A 434 -7.53 -5.66 -25.90
C GLY A 434 -6.55 -5.10 -26.93
N GLU A 435 -5.53 -4.35 -26.52
CA GLU A 435 -4.51 -3.80 -27.44
C GLU A 435 -3.44 -4.84 -27.88
N ARG A 436 -3.50 -6.07 -27.38
CA ARG A 436 -2.51 -7.12 -27.73
C ARG A 436 -2.96 -8.16 -28.75
N ASP A 437 -4.23 -8.20 -29.14
CA ASP A 437 -4.70 -9.16 -30.16
C ASP A 437 -4.65 -8.58 -31.60
N GLY A 438 -4.00 -7.42 -31.78
CA GLY A 438 -3.92 -6.71 -33.05
C GLY A 438 -2.51 -6.35 -33.55
N CYS A 439 -1.45 -7.00 -33.04
CA CYS A 439 -0.08 -6.82 -33.54
C CYS A 439 0.62 -8.14 -33.87
#